data_AF-A0A1Z5KBZ3-F1
#
_entry.id   AF-A0A1Z5KBZ3-F1
#
_cell.length_a   1.000
_cell.length_b   1.000
_cell.length_c   1.000
_cell.angle_alpha   90.00
_cell.angle_beta   90.00
_cell.angle_gamma   90.00
#
_symmetry.space_group_name_H-M   'P 1'
#
loop_
_entity.id
_entity.type
_entity.pdbx_description
1 polymer ?
#
loop_
_entity_poly.entity_id
_entity_poly.type
_entity_poly.pdbx_seq_one_letter_code
_entity_poly.pdbx_strand_id
1 'polypeptide(L)'
;MGGHGHSPEAAPQKNQDLKALSDHRVPVAFRDNCAHLLVKLNSCRRETFFDPGQCTHQRHIYEECEYIAWLDRTEQKKKMASA
;
A
#
# COMPACT_ATOMS: atom_id res chain seq x y z
N MET A 1 13.08 -8.87 18.78
CA MET A 1 12.09 -8.32 17.83
C MET A 1 12.87 -7.86 16.60
N GLY A 2 13.12 -8.78 15.67
CA GLY A 2 13.97 -8.53 14.50
C GLY A 2 13.24 -7.59 13.54
N GLY A 3 13.85 -6.45 13.23
CA GLY A 3 13.33 -5.51 12.25
C GLY A 3 13.26 -6.21 10.90
N HIS A 4 12.05 -6.41 10.41
CA HIS A 4 11.83 -6.75 9.02
C HIS A 4 12.48 -5.62 8.19
N GLY A 5 13.39 -5.95 7.28
CA GLY A 5 14.12 -5.00 6.46
C GLY A 5 13.22 -4.35 5.42
N HIS A 6 12.21 -3.61 5.87
CA HIS A 6 11.26 -2.91 5.01
C HIS A 6 11.74 -1.51 4.68
N SER A 7 11.61 -1.12 3.42
CA SER A 7 11.87 0.24 2.96
C SER A 7 10.99 1.23 3.73
N PRO A 8 11.54 2.35 4.25
CA PRO A 8 10.74 3.40 4.88
C PRO A 8 9.61 3.93 3.97
N GLU A 9 9.80 3.84 2.66
CA GLU A 9 8.84 4.29 1.65
C GLU A 9 7.59 3.40 1.57
N ALA A 10 7.70 2.14 2.00
CA ALA A 10 6.62 1.17 2.01
C ALA A 10 5.83 1.17 3.33
N ALA A 11 6.10 2.10 4.26
CA ALA A 11 5.43 2.13 5.55
C ALA A 11 3.91 2.40 5.40
N PRO A 12 3.03 1.54 5.96
CA PRO A 12 1.59 1.79 5.94
C PRO A 12 1.22 3.08 6.68
N GLN A 13 0.32 3.88 6.07
CA GLN A 13 -0.14 5.14 6.65
C GLN A 13 -1.61 5.01 7.06
N LYS A 14 -1.87 5.03 8.37
CA LYS A 14 -3.25 4.91 8.91
C LYS A 14 -4.16 6.07 8.54
N ASN A 15 -3.60 7.27 8.39
CA ASN A 15 -4.35 8.48 8.08
C ASN A 15 -4.18 8.80 6.59
N GLN A 16 -5.11 8.34 5.77
CA GLN A 16 -5.14 8.63 4.33
C GLN A 16 -5.98 9.89 4.03
N ASP A 17 -5.61 10.64 3.00
CA ASP A 17 -6.45 11.71 2.47
C ASP A 17 -7.58 11.14 1.60
N LEU A 18 -8.75 10.95 2.21
CA LEU A 18 -9.93 10.40 1.53
C LEU A 18 -10.42 11.25 0.36
N LYS A 19 -10.23 12.59 0.42
CA LYS A 19 -10.62 13.47 -0.67
C LYS A 19 -9.71 13.22 -1.86
N ALA A 20 -8.40 13.17 -1.65
CA ALA A 20 -7.44 12.85 -2.72
C ALA A 20 -7.73 11.47 -3.34
N LEU A 21 -7.98 10.43 -2.54
CA LEU A 21 -8.33 9.10 -3.04
C LEU A 21 -9.61 9.10 -3.88
N SER A 22 -10.60 9.92 -3.50
CA SER A 22 -11.83 10.11 -4.28
C SER A 22 -11.58 10.85 -5.59
N ASP A 23 -10.79 11.92 -5.56
CA ASP A 23 -10.43 12.72 -6.73
C ASP A 23 -9.67 11.87 -7.77
N HIS A 24 -8.81 10.95 -7.30
CA HIS A 24 -8.10 9.97 -8.13
C HIS A 24 -8.94 8.74 -8.50
N ARG A 25 -10.22 8.70 -8.13
CA ARG A 25 -11.18 7.62 -8.43
C ARG A 25 -10.70 6.24 -7.96
N VAL A 26 -10.04 6.19 -6.80
CA VAL A 26 -9.65 4.91 -6.18
C VAL A 26 -10.91 4.19 -5.69
N PRO A 27 -11.18 2.94 -6.12
CA PRO A 27 -12.32 2.18 -5.65
C PRO A 27 -12.25 1.90 -4.15
N VAL A 28 -13.39 1.83 -3.46
CA VAL A 28 -13.47 1.69 -1.99
C VAL A 28 -12.67 0.49 -1.48
N ALA A 29 -12.67 -0.63 -2.22
CA ALA A 29 -11.91 -1.83 -1.85
C ALA A 29 -10.39 -1.61 -1.75
N PHE A 30 -9.85 -0.60 -2.44
CA PHE A 30 -8.42 -0.27 -2.45
C PHE A 30 -8.10 0.98 -1.62
N ARG A 31 -9.04 1.48 -0.81
CA ARG A 31 -8.81 2.63 0.10
C ARG A 31 -8.30 2.16 1.46
N ASP A 32 -7.25 1.35 1.45
CA ASP A 32 -6.60 0.84 2.65
C ASP A 32 -5.45 1.77 3.10
N ASN A 33 -4.65 1.31 4.07
CA ASN A 33 -3.50 2.07 4.59
C ASN A 33 -2.35 2.26 3.58
N CYS A 34 -2.44 1.67 2.39
CA CYS A 34 -1.44 1.74 1.32
C CYS A 34 -1.92 2.53 0.09
N ALA A 35 -3.15 3.05 0.11
CA ALA A 35 -3.79 3.70 -1.03
C ALA A 35 -3.02 4.93 -1.57
N HIS A 36 -2.33 5.69 -0.72
CA HIS A 36 -1.46 6.80 -1.12
C HIS A 36 -0.34 6.38 -2.10
N LEU A 37 0.16 5.14 -2.00
CA LEU A 37 1.14 4.59 -2.94
C LEU A 37 0.48 4.12 -4.23
N LEU A 38 -0.74 3.59 -4.13
CA LEU A 38 -1.54 3.18 -5.30
C LEU A 38 -1.82 4.35 -6.25
N VAL A 39 -2.06 5.55 -5.71
CA VAL A 39 -2.20 6.77 -6.52
C VAL A 39 -0.95 7.02 -7.36
N LYS A 40 0.24 6.92 -6.76
CA LYS A 40 1.53 7.10 -7.47
C LYS A 40 1.73 6.04 -8.55
N LEU A 41 1.46 4.78 -8.22
CA LEU A 41 1.56 3.67 -9.16
C LEU A 41 0.61 3.83 -10.35
N ASN A 42 -0.64 4.25 -10.10
CA ASN A 42 -1.63 4.46 -11.14
C ASN A 42 -1.32 5.69 -12.01
N SER A 43 -0.69 6.73 -11.47
CA SER A 43 -0.19 7.85 -12.28
C SER A 43 0.88 7.36 -13.25
N CYS A 44 1.90 6.67 -12.75
CA CYS A 44 2.96 6.09 -13.57
C CYS A 44 2.41 5.17 -14.65
N ARG A 45 1.49 4.26 -14.31
CA ARG A 45 0.85 3.35 -15.29
C ARG A 45 0.09 4.10 -16.38
N ARG A 46 -0.58 5.20 -16.05
CA ARG A 46 -1.30 6.00 -17.06
C ARG A 46 -0.33 6.77 -17.96
N GLU A 47 0.74 7.32 -17.40
CA GLU A 47 1.78 8.04 -18.13
C GLU A 47 2.55 7.12 -19.09
N THR A 48 2.80 5.88 -18.70
CA THR A 48 3.53 4.89 -19.51
C THR A 48 2.64 3.96 -20.33
N PHE A 49 1.34 4.27 -20.45
CA PHE A 49 0.36 3.44 -21.16
C PHE A 49 0.36 1.96 -20.71
N PHE A 50 0.56 1.72 -19.42
CA PHE A 50 0.56 0.41 -18.76
C PHE A 50 1.65 -0.55 -19.27
N ASP A 51 2.80 -0.01 -19.69
CA ASP A 51 3.97 -0.82 -20.04
C ASP A 51 4.41 -1.73 -18.86
N PRO A 52 4.45 -3.07 -19.03
CA PRO A 52 4.84 -4.01 -17.98
C PRO A 52 6.29 -3.86 -17.49
N GLY A 53 7.19 -3.32 -18.32
CA GLY A 53 8.58 -3.07 -17.98
C GLY A 53 8.78 -1.79 -17.15
N GLN A 54 7.76 -0.93 -17.07
CA GLN A 54 7.80 0.33 -16.35
C GLN A 54 7.13 0.26 -14.98
N CYS A 55 7.37 1.27 -14.14
CA CYS A 55 6.73 1.43 -12.83
C CYS A 55 6.99 0.28 -11.82
N THR A 56 8.04 -0.51 -12.03
CA THR A 56 8.36 -1.70 -11.21
C THR A 56 8.69 -1.34 -9.77
N HIS A 57 9.40 -0.23 -9.55
CA HIS A 57 9.75 0.27 -8.23
C HIS A 57 8.50 0.70 -7.44
N GLN A 58 7.64 1.53 -8.04
CA GLN A 58 6.38 1.96 -7.43
C GLN A 58 5.46 0.76 -7.14
N ARG A 59 5.47 -0.26 -8.02
CA ARG A 59 4.74 -1.51 -7.81
C ARG A 59 5.29 -2.26 -6.59
N HIS A 60 6.60 -2.42 -6.51
CA HIS A 60 7.24 -3.12 -5.39
C HIS A 60 6.98 -2.41 -4.05
N ILE A 61 7.09 -1.07 -3.99
CA ILE A 61 6.80 -0.31 -2.77
C ILE A 61 5.35 -0.50 -2.33
N TYR A 62 4.41 -0.48 -3.28
CA TYR A 62 2.99 -0.73 -2.97
C TYR A 62 2.75 -2.15 -2.43
N GLU A 63 3.30 -3.17 -3.09
CA GLU A 63 3.19 -4.58 -2.66
C GLU A 63 3.84 -4.81 -1.28
N GLU A 64 4.98 -4.18 -1.02
CA GLU A 64 5.68 -4.24 0.26
C GLU A 64 4.83 -3.60 1.38
N CYS A 65 4.18 -2.47 1.11
CA CYS A 65 3.24 -1.86 2.05
C CYS A 65 2.08 -2.80 2.39
N GLU A 66 1.47 -3.43 1.38
CA GLU A 66 0.37 -4.37 1.58
C GLU A 66 0.80 -5.57 2.43
N TYR A 67 2.03 -6.04 2.22
CA TYR A 67 2.62 -7.12 3.01
C TYR A 67 2.82 -6.71 4.48
N ILE A 68 3.38 -5.53 4.74
CA ILE A 68 3.55 -5.02 6.12
C ILE A 68 2.18 -4.87 6.80
N ALA A 69 1.21 -4.27 6.11
CA ALA A 69 -0.14 -4.12 6.64
C ALA A 69 -0.82 -5.48 6.92
N TRP A 70 -0.52 -6.52 6.13
CA TRP A 70 -0.99 -7.87 6.38
C TRP A 70 -0.32 -8.52 7.60
N LEU A 71 0.98 -8.33 7.80
CA LEU A 71 1.70 -8.81 8.99
C LEU A 71 1.08 -8.21 10.26
N ASP A 72 0.82 -6.90 10.27
CA ASP A 72 0.15 -6.20 11.38
C ASP A 72 -1.22 -6.82 11.70
N ARG A 73 -2.04 -7.08 10.67
CA ARG A 73 -3.36 -7.73 10.84
C ARG A 73 -3.23 -9.15 11.36
N THR A 74 -2.22 -9.89 10.92
CA THR A 74 -1.97 -11.26 11.36
C THR A 74 -1.54 -11.29 12.83
N GLU A 75 -0.69 -10.36 13.24
CA GLU A 75 -0.31 -10.21 14.65
C GLU A 75 -1.51 -9.82 15.53
N GLN A 76 -2.33 -8.87 15.08
CA GLN A 76 -3.57 -8.49 15.77
C GLN A 76 -4.52 -9.68 15.91
N LYS A 77 -4.72 -10.46 14.84
CA LYS A 77 -5.54 -11.68 14.87
C LYS A 77 -5.01 -12.70 15.89
N LYS A 78 -3.69 -12.90 15.97
CA LYS A 78 -3.06 -13.78 16.97
C LYS A 78 -3.32 -13.28 18.39
N LYS A 79 -3.14 -11.98 18.64
CA LYS A 79 -3.40 -11.35 19.95
C LYS A 79 -4.86 -11.51 20.38
N MET A 80 -5.81 -11.30 19.46
CA MET A 80 -7.24 -11.48 19.70
C MET A 80 -7.63 -12.93 19.94
N ALA A 81 -6.94 -13.89 19.33
CA ALA A 81 -7.20 -15.32 19.54
C ALA A 81 -6.62 -15.86 20.86
N SER A 82 -5.64 -15.17 21.45
CA SER A 82 -5.04 -15.52 22.74
C SER A 82 -5.65 -14.80 23.94
N ALA A 83 -6.62 -13.91 23.71
CA ALA A 83 -7.35 -13.15 24.74
C ALA A 83 -8.70 -13.80 25.02
#